data_AF-A0A976IMN4-F1
#
_entry.id   AF-A0A976IMN4-F1
#
_cell.length_a   1.000
_cell.length_b   1.000
_cell.length_c   1.000
_cell.angle_alpha   90.00
_cell.angle_beta   90.00
_cell.angle_gamma   90.00
#
_symmetry.space_group_name_H-M   'P 1'
#
loop_
_entity.id
_entity.type
_entity.pdbx_description
1 polymer ?
#
loop_
_entity_poly.entity_id
_entity_poly.type
_entity_poly.pdbx_seq_one_letter_code
_entity_poly.pdbx_strand_id
1 'polypeptide(L)'
;MAIRISTSQTFTQGANSILSNQSKVNETQLQLSKGTRILKPSDDPIGSAVALDLQKQIDNALQFISNGETAETKLEVEESALSNVTNILQRIRDLTLQGANATLNQTDRQAIIVEIEQRLEELIGLGNSQLASGEYLFSGFKSNVKPFIKDGTGSVSYAGDQGVLNVNVNTSVRVESGNSGDEVFFDIKTGNGSFVTTGNSANLGTGVIGDAVLEDPTLYVGDQYTIDFSATGSGALQYQITGANTGPVYTAPLPLF
;
A
#
# COMPACT_ATOMS: atom_id res chain seq x y z
N MET A 1 -0.59 -28.93 -88.27
CA MET A 1 -1.01 -27.58 -87.86
C MET A 1 0.20 -26.83 -87.35
N ALA A 2 0.72 -25.87 -88.10
CA ALA A 2 1.88 -25.07 -87.71
C ALA A 2 1.42 -23.94 -86.79
N ILE A 3 1.90 -23.94 -85.54
CA ILE A 3 1.72 -22.81 -84.62
C ILE A 3 2.51 -21.63 -85.20
N ARG A 4 1.82 -20.59 -85.66
CA ARG A 4 2.46 -19.31 -86.01
C ARG A 4 2.77 -18.59 -84.71
N ILE A 5 3.98 -18.79 -84.18
CA ILE A 5 4.50 -17.93 -83.13
C ILE A 5 4.78 -16.58 -83.79
N SER A 6 3.91 -15.60 -83.56
CA SER A 6 4.14 -14.22 -84.01
C SER A 6 5.41 -13.71 -83.31
N THR A 7 6.32 -13.07 -84.05
CA THR A 7 7.49 -12.39 -83.51
C THR A 7 7.10 -11.41 -82.39
N SER A 8 5.89 -10.85 -82.44
CA SER A 8 5.34 -10.02 -81.36
C SER A 8 5.10 -10.80 -80.08
N GLN A 9 4.60 -12.05 -80.16
CA GLN A 9 4.35 -12.90 -79.01
C GLN A 9 5.66 -13.22 -78.28
N THR A 10 6.72 -13.55 -79.02
CA THR A 10 8.05 -13.82 -78.45
C THR A 10 8.64 -12.57 -77.80
N PHE A 11 8.49 -11.40 -78.41
CA PHE A 11 8.95 -10.13 -77.85
C PHE A 11 8.18 -9.76 -76.58
N THR A 12 6.84 -9.88 -76.57
CA THR A 12 6.00 -9.62 -75.39
C THR A 12 6.30 -10.60 -74.26
N GLN A 13 6.53 -11.88 -74.55
CA GLN A 13 6.94 -12.87 -73.56
C GLN A 13 8.30 -12.53 -72.95
N GLY A 14 9.26 -12.07 -73.76
CA GLY A 14 10.57 -11.59 -73.31
C GLY A 14 10.46 -10.36 -72.41
N ALA A 15 9.70 -9.35 -72.82
CA ALA A 15 9.46 -8.13 -72.04
C ALA A 15 8.77 -8.43 -70.70
N ASN A 16 7.75 -9.28 -70.68
CA ASN A 16 7.07 -9.70 -69.45
C ASN A 16 8.02 -10.46 -68.51
N SER A 17 8.92 -11.27 -69.05
CA SER A 17 9.93 -11.99 -68.26
C SER A 17 10.94 -11.03 -67.62
N ILE A 18 11.38 -10.00 -68.35
CA ILE A 18 12.25 -8.94 -67.81
C ILE A 18 11.53 -8.17 -66.70
N LEU A 19 10.28 -7.75 -66.92
CA LEU A 19 9.49 -7.04 -65.91
C LEU A 19 9.27 -7.89 -64.65
N SER A 20 8.99 -9.19 -64.81
CA SER A 20 8.86 -10.11 -63.67
C SER A 20 10.17 -10.25 -62.89
N ASN A 21 11.30 -10.39 -63.57
CA ASN A 21 12.62 -10.46 -62.93
C ASN A 21 12.99 -9.15 -62.22
N GLN A 22 12.71 -7.99 -62.83
CA GLN A 22 12.93 -6.69 -62.21
C GLN A 22 12.11 -6.54 -60.92
N SER A 23 10.85 -7.01 -60.92
CA SER A 23 10.00 -7.02 -59.72
C SER A 23 10.60 -7.89 -58.61
N LYS A 24 11.07 -9.09 -58.94
CA LYS A 24 11.72 -10.00 -57.98
C LYS A 24 13.01 -9.41 -57.41
N VAL A 25 13.84 -8.77 -58.24
CA VAL A 25 15.05 -8.08 -57.77
C VAL A 25 14.70 -6.93 -56.83
N ASN A 26 13.71 -6.11 -57.16
CA ASN A 26 13.25 -5.03 -56.28
C ASN A 26 12.72 -5.56 -54.95
N GLU A 27 11.97 -6.66 -54.96
CA GLU A 27 11.48 -7.31 -53.74
C GLU A 27 12.62 -7.83 -52.87
N THR A 28 13.59 -8.54 -53.43
CA THR A 28 14.78 -9.02 -52.70
C THR A 28 15.61 -7.86 -52.15
N GLN A 29 15.75 -6.76 -52.91
CA GLN A 29 16.44 -5.56 -52.42
C GLN A 29 15.70 -4.91 -51.23
N LEU A 30 14.37 -4.91 -51.24
CA LEU A 30 13.57 -4.45 -50.12
C LEU A 30 13.69 -5.38 -48.90
N GLN A 31 13.67 -6.70 -49.09
CA GLN A 31 13.90 -7.69 -48.03
C GLN A 31 15.29 -7.53 -47.41
N LEU A 32 16.32 -7.33 -48.24
CA LEU A 32 17.68 -7.08 -47.77
C LEU A 32 17.78 -5.76 -47.00
N SER A 33 17.17 -4.69 -47.50
CA SER A 33 17.18 -3.37 -46.84
C SER A 33 16.45 -3.37 -45.49
N LYS A 34 15.35 -4.12 -45.38
CA LYS A 34 14.59 -4.27 -44.12
C LYS A 34 15.11 -5.40 -43.22
N GLY A 35 15.98 -6.27 -43.71
CA GLY A 35 16.43 -7.48 -43.01
C GLY A 35 15.32 -8.50 -42.72
N THR A 36 14.17 -8.41 -43.40
CA THR A 36 13.00 -9.25 -43.14
C THR A 36 12.54 -9.94 -44.42
N ARG A 37 12.21 -11.23 -44.31
CA ARG A 37 11.69 -12.02 -45.45
C ARG A 37 10.27 -11.61 -45.85
N ILE A 38 9.44 -11.29 -44.85
CA ILE A 38 8.03 -10.95 -45.06
C ILE A 38 7.90 -9.43 -45.08
N LEU A 39 7.57 -8.85 -46.24
CA LEU A 39 7.41 -7.40 -46.38
C LEU A 39 5.96 -6.96 -46.20
N LYS A 40 5.03 -7.79 -46.67
CA LYS A 40 3.59 -7.55 -46.61
C LYS A 40 2.87 -8.83 -46.15
N PRO A 41 1.72 -8.70 -45.48
CA PRO A 41 0.89 -9.86 -45.13
C PRO A 41 0.46 -10.72 -46.32
N SER A 42 0.42 -10.15 -47.52
CA SER A 42 0.12 -10.86 -48.77
C SER A 42 1.20 -11.85 -49.20
N ASP A 43 2.45 -11.64 -48.79
CA ASP A 43 3.60 -12.41 -49.27
C ASP A 43 3.67 -13.78 -48.58
N ASP A 44 3.27 -13.83 -47.31
CA ASP A 44 3.12 -15.04 -46.51
C ASP A 44 2.09 -14.82 -45.39
N PRO A 45 0.80 -15.09 -45.64
CA PRO A 45 -0.26 -14.86 -44.65
C PRO A 45 -0.07 -15.67 -43.36
N ILE A 46 0.46 -16.89 -43.47
CA ILE A 46 0.68 -17.79 -42.32
C ILE A 46 1.86 -17.28 -41.49
N GLY A 47 3.00 -17.01 -42.14
CA GLY A 47 4.17 -16.45 -41.49
C GLY A 47 3.90 -15.09 -40.85
N SER A 48 3.08 -14.26 -41.49
CA SER A 48 2.65 -12.97 -40.95
C SER A 48 1.78 -13.11 -39.71
N ALA A 49 0.86 -14.08 -39.68
CA ALA A 49 0.04 -14.35 -38.51
C ALA A 49 0.88 -14.79 -37.31
N VAL A 50 1.86 -15.69 -37.53
CA VAL A 50 2.79 -16.14 -36.48
C VAL A 50 3.67 -14.98 -35.99
N ALA A 51 4.19 -14.16 -36.90
CA ALA A 51 5.00 -13.00 -36.54
C ALA A 51 4.21 -11.98 -35.70
N LEU A 52 2.95 -11.73 -36.05
CA LEU A 52 2.07 -10.84 -35.30
C LEU A 52 1.76 -11.39 -33.90
N ASP A 53 1.52 -12.70 -33.79
CA ASP A 53 1.29 -13.33 -32.49
C ASP A 53 2.53 -13.25 -31.59
N LEU A 54 3.72 -13.54 -32.14
CA LEU A 54 4.98 -13.38 -31.40
C LEU A 54 5.23 -11.92 -30.99
N GLN A 55 4.95 -10.95 -31.87
CA GLN A 55 5.07 -9.54 -31.54
C GLN A 55 4.14 -9.17 -30.38
N LYS A 56 2.89 -9.63 -30.42
CA LYS A 56 1.94 -9.42 -29.32
C LYS A 56 2.43 -10.05 -28.01
N GLN A 57 3.02 -11.24 -28.06
CA GLN A 57 3.61 -11.87 -26.88
C GLN A 57 4.78 -11.05 -26.32
N ILE A 58 5.65 -10.52 -27.18
CA ILE A 58 6.76 -9.64 -26.79
C ILE A 58 6.22 -8.35 -26.15
N ASP A 59 5.24 -7.70 -26.78
CA ASP A 59 4.66 -6.45 -26.28
C ASP A 59 4.01 -6.64 -24.90
N ASN A 60 3.30 -7.76 -24.70
CA ASN A 60 2.75 -8.11 -23.40
C ASN A 60 3.85 -8.37 -22.36
N ALA A 61 4.93 -9.06 -22.74
CA ALA A 61 6.06 -9.31 -21.85
C ALA A 61 6.76 -8.01 -21.44
N LEU A 62 6.97 -7.08 -22.38
CA LEU A 62 7.52 -5.75 -22.10
C LEU A 62 6.62 -4.96 -21.15
N GLN A 63 5.29 -5.03 -21.33
CA GLN A 63 4.35 -4.39 -20.41
C GLN A 63 4.44 -5.01 -19.00
N PHE A 64 4.56 -6.33 -18.88
CA PHE A 64 4.71 -6.99 -17.58
C PHE A 64 6.02 -6.61 -16.88
N ILE A 65 7.12 -6.43 -17.62
CA ILE A 65 8.39 -5.94 -17.08
C ILE A 65 8.21 -4.52 -16.53
N SER A 66 7.66 -3.61 -17.33
CA SER A 66 7.43 -2.21 -16.92
C SER A 66 6.48 -2.10 -15.71
N ASN A 67 5.46 -2.95 -15.66
CA ASN A 67 4.57 -3.10 -14.52
C ASN A 67 5.34 -3.51 -13.26
N GLY A 68 6.22 -4.52 -13.37
CA GLY A 68 7.08 -4.98 -12.28
C GLY A 68 8.01 -3.88 -11.76
N GLU A 69 8.70 -3.17 -12.64
CA GLU A 69 9.57 -2.03 -12.28
C GLU A 69 8.80 -0.92 -11.56
N THR A 70 7.56 -0.65 -11.99
CA THR A 70 6.69 0.34 -11.34
C THR A 70 6.29 -0.12 -9.93
N ALA A 71 5.96 -1.41 -9.76
CA ALA A 71 5.64 -1.98 -8.45
C ALA A 71 6.86 -1.96 -7.51
N GLU A 72 8.04 -2.34 -8.02
CA GLU A 72 9.30 -2.31 -7.28
C GLU A 72 9.62 -0.89 -6.79
N THR A 73 9.59 0.10 -7.69
CA THR A 73 9.82 1.52 -7.34
C THR A 73 8.85 1.99 -6.25
N LYS A 74 7.57 1.61 -6.36
CA LYS A 74 6.56 1.99 -5.38
C LYS A 74 6.84 1.37 -4.00
N LEU A 75 7.18 0.08 -3.96
CA LEU A 75 7.50 -0.64 -2.74
C LEU A 75 8.81 -0.12 -2.09
N GLU A 76 9.81 0.28 -2.89
CA GLU A 76 11.03 0.90 -2.36
C GLU A 76 10.76 2.23 -1.65
N VAL A 77 9.88 3.07 -2.21
CA VAL A 77 9.46 4.32 -1.58
C VAL A 77 8.68 4.03 -0.30
N GLU A 78 7.85 2.99 -0.30
CA GLU A 78 7.11 2.54 0.88
C GLU A 78 8.01 2.06 1.99
N GLU A 79 8.96 1.17 1.69
CA GLU A 79 9.94 0.66 2.65
C GLU A 79 10.77 1.81 3.25
N SER A 80 11.20 2.78 2.44
CA SER A 80 11.92 3.96 2.91
C SER A 80 11.07 4.81 3.88
N ALA A 81 9.79 5.01 3.57
CA ALA A 81 8.86 5.71 4.45
C ALA A 81 8.66 4.95 5.78
N LEU A 82 8.47 3.62 5.73
CA LEU A 82 8.29 2.78 6.93
C LEU A 82 9.54 2.66 7.80
N SER A 83 10.72 2.66 7.18
CA SER A 83 12.00 2.73 7.88
C SER A 83 12.13 4.05 8.67
N ASN A 84 11.75 5.17 8.06
CA ASN A 84 11.71 6.47 8.74
C ASN A 84 10.67 6.50 9.87
N VAL A 85 9.48 5.94 9.64
CA VAL A 85 8.45 5.76 10.69
C VAL A 85 9.03 5.00 11.89
N THR A 86 9.74 3.90 11.63
CA THR A 86 10.36 3.08 12.68
C THR A 86 11.37 3.87 13.49
N ASN A 87 12.23 4.66 12.85
CA ASN A 87 13.20 5.52 13.54
C ASN A 87 12.52 6.58 14.42
N ILE A 88 11.44 7.19 13.92
CA ILE A 88 10.67 8.17 14.69
C ILE A 88 9.99 7.53 15.90
N LEU A 89 9.40 6.34 15.74
CA LEU A 89 8.79 5.61 16.85
C LEU A 89 9.81 5.21 17.93
N GLN A 90 11.02 4.82 17.54
CA GLN A 90 12.12 4.59 18.47
C GLN A 90 12.47 5.88 19.23
N ARG A 91 12.56 7.02 18.55
CA ARG A 91 12.81 8.31 19.19
C ARG A 91 11.69 8.70 20.17
N ILE A 92 10.43 8.51 19.79
CA ILE A 92 9.28 8.77 20.67
C ILE A 92 9.35 7.89 21.91
N ARG A 93 9.71 6.60 21.76
CA ARG A 93 9.90 5.68 22.88
C ARG A 93 10.98 6.19 23.84
N ASP A 94 12.14 6.61 23.32
CA ASP A 94 13.24 7.14 24.14
C ASP A 94 12.82 8.41 24.90
N LEU A 95 12.12 9.33 24.23
CA LEU A 95 11.57 10.55 24.84
C LEU A 95 10.55 10.22 25.93
N THR A 96 9.71 9.21 25.70
CA THR A 96 8.72 8.75 26.68
C THR A 96 9.38 8.15 27.91
N LEU A 97 10.40 7.31 27.74
CA LEU A 97 11.20 6.76 28.84
C LEU A 97 11.95 7.86 29.60
N GLN A 98 12.46 8.87 28.89
CA GLN A 98 13.08 10.04 29.51
C GLN A 98 12.08 10.84 30.33
N GLY A 99 10.86 11.08 29.81
CA GLY A 99 9.79 11.79 30.51
C GLY A 99 9.26 11.04 31.74
N ALA A 100 9.31 9.72 31.73
CA ALA A 100 8.93 8.86 32.86
C ALA A 100 9.92 8.91 34.04
N ASN A 101 11.10 9.50 33.86
CA ASN A 101 12.08 9.62 34.93
C ASN A 101 11.63 10.64 35.99
N ALA A 102 11.50 10.17 37.23
CA ALA A 102 10.94 10.93 38.36
C ALA A 102 11.76 12.17 38.74
N THR A 103 13.04 12.25 38.34
CA THR A 103 13.92 13.38 38.67
C THR A 103 13.76 14.59 37.76
N LEU A 104 13.05 14.48 36.62
CA LEU A 104 12.76 15.63 35.77
C LEU A 104 11.81 16.61 36.44
N ASN A 105 12.02 17.89 36.20
CA ASN A 105 11.08 18.94 36.58
C ASN A 105 9.97 19.10 35.51
N GLN A 106 8.94 19.90 35.83
CA GLN A 106 7.79 20.11 34.94
C GLN A 106 8.18 20.78 33.61
N THR A 107 9.14 21.71 33.62
CA THR A 107 9.59 22.43 32.42
C THR A 107 10.28 21.48 31.44
N ASP A 108 11.12 20.58 31.93
CA ASP A 108 11.82 19.59 31.10
C ASP A 108 10.82 18.59 30.49
N ARG A 109 9.80 18.16 31.27
CA ARG A 109 8.70 17.33 30.74
C ARG A 109 7.91 18.05 29.65
N GLN A 110 7.66 19.36 29.79
CA GLN A 110 6.98 20.13 28.76
C GLN A 110 7.80 20.21 27.46
N ALA A 111 9.12 20.36 27.56
CA ALA A 111 10.00 20.35 26.38
C ALA A 111 9.97 19.00 25.65
N ILE A 112 9.94 17.89 26.40
CA ILE A 112 9.81 16.54 25.83
C ILE A 112 8.46 16.38 25.10
N ILE A 113 7.36 16.87 25.69
CA ILE A 113 6.03 16.82 25.04
C ILE A 113 6.06 17.56 23.70
N VAL A 114 6.65 18.75 23.65
CA VAL A 114 6.78 19.51 22.38
C VAL A 114 7.59 18.74 21.34
N GLU A 115 8.67 18.05 21.75
CA GLU A 115 9.43 17.22 20.81
C GLU A 115 8.59 16.03 20.31
N ILE A 116 7.84 15.34 21.19
CA ILE A 116 6.95 14.24 20.81
C ILE A 116 5.87 14.73 19.83
N GLU A 117 5.27 15.91 20.07
CA GLU A 117 4.30 16.51 19.16
C GLU A 117 4.90 16.78 17.78
N GLN A 118 6.13 17.27 17.71
CA GLN A 118 6.84 17.45 16.43
C GLN A 118 7.10 16.12 15.71
N ARG A 119 7.45 15.07 16.46
CA ARG A 119 7.62 13.72 15.89
C ARG A 119 6.30 13.13 15.38
N LEU A 120 5.18 13.42 16.05
CA LEU A 120 3.86 13.03 15.57
C LEU A 120 3.51 13.74 14.25
N GLU A 121 3.81 15.03 14.11
CA GLU A 121 3.63 15.75 12.84
C GLU A 121 4.48 15.14 11.72
N GLU A 122 5.72 14.73 12.03
CA GLU A 122 6.60 14.05 11.08
C GLU A 122 6.02 12.70 10.63
N LEU A 123 5.47 11.91 11.56
CA LEU A 123 4.78 10.65 11.25
C LEU A 123 3.55 10.86 10.35
N ILE A 124 2.73 11.87 10.64
CA ILE A 124 1.57 12.21 9.79
C ILE A 124 2.06 12.65 8.41
N GLY A 125 3.18 13.35 8.33
CA GLY A 125 3.85 13.69 7.07
C GLY A 125 4.23 12.45 6.26
N LEU A 126 4.90 11.48 6.90
CA LEU A 126 5.30 10.22 6.28
C LEU A 126 4.11 9.37 5.84
N GLY A 127 3.05 9.29 6.64
CA GLY A 127 1.80 8.62 6.26
C GLY A 127 1.12 9.27 5.05
N ASN A 128 1.43 10.54 4.76
CA ASN A 128 0.96 11.27 3.59
C ASN A 128 2.02 11.38 2.48
N SER A 129 3.03 10.50 2.48
CA SER A 129 4.04 10.43 1.42
C SER A 129 3.40 10.19 0.05
N GLN A 130 3.99 10.83 -0.97
CA GLN A 130 3.54 10.76 -2.35
C GLN A 130 4.61 10.13 -3.25
N LEU A 131 4.15 9.43 -4.28
CA LEU A 131 4.97 9.01 -5.40
C LEU A 131 5.28 10.20 -6.31
N ALA A 132 6.27 10.02 -7.20
CA ALA A 132 6.58 11.00 -8.24
C ALA A 132 5.39 11.29 -9.19
N SER A 133 4.42 10.37 -9.28
CA SER A 133 3.16 10.55 -10.01
C SER A 133 2.17 11.51 -9.31
N GLY A 134 2.40 11.86 -8.04
CA GLY A 134 1.50 12.65 -7.20
C GLY A 134 0.50 11.80 -6.39
N GLU A 135 0.52 10.48 -6.56
CA GLU A 135 -0.34 9.56 -5.84
C GLU A 135 0.15 9.35 -4.39
N TYR A 136 -0.77 9.30 -3.44
CA TYR A 136 -0.48 8.98 -2.06
C TYR A 136 -0.21 7.48 -1.90
N LEU A 137 0.81 7.17 -1.10
CA LEU A 137 1.29 5.79 -0.95
C LEU A 137 0.33 4.92 -0.15
N PHE A 138 -0.23 5.48 0.93
CA PHE A 138 -1.02 4.76 1.93
C PHE A 138 -2.53 4.99 1.81
N SER A 139 -3.04 5.50 0.68
CA SER A 139 -4.47 5.83 0.53
C SER A 139 -5.34 4.72 -0.08
N GLY A 140 -4.76 3.54 -0.35
CA GLY A 140 -5.45 2.42 -0.97
C GLY A 140 -5.78 2.67 -2.45
N PHE A 141 -7.01 2.37 -2.87
CA PHE A 141 -7.49 2.68 -4.23
C PHE A 141 -7.76 4.18 -4.45
N LYS A 142 -7.95 4.96 -3.39
CA LYS A 142 -8.11 6.42 -3.45
C LYS A 142 -6.75 7.12 -3.59
N SER A 143 -5.99 6.83 -4.65
CA SER A 143 -4.62 7.33 -4.84
C SER A 143 -4.47 8.86 -4.79
N ASN A 144 -5.54 9.62 -5.06
CA ASN A 144 -5.55 11.09 -5.04
C ASN A 144 -6.10 11.72 -3.74
N VAL A 145 -6.47 10.92 -2.74
CA VAL A 145 -7.00 11.41 -1.46
C VAL A 145 -5.90 11.36 -0.42
N LYS A 146 -5.67 12.49 0.27
CA LYS A 146 -4.74 12.56 1.39
C LYS A 146 -5.20 11.60 2.51
N PRO A 147 -4.42 10.56 2.85
CA PRO A 147 -4.88 9.50 3.75
C PRO A 147 -5.01 9.94 5.20
N PHE A 148 -4.06 10.68 5.76
CA PHE A 148 -4.09 11.09 7.19
C PHE A 148 -4.44 12.56 7.33
N ILE A 149 -5.56 12.82 8.00
CA ILE A 149 -6.08 14.17 8.27
C ILE A 149 -6.12 14.39 9.78
N LYS A 150 -5.35 15.38 10.25
CA LYS A 150 -5.39 15.85 11.63
C LYS A 150 -6.49 16.91 11.77
N ASP A 151 -7.39 16.72 12.74
CA ASP A 151 -8.42 17.70 13.07
C ASP A 151 -7.91 18.81 14.01
N GLY A 152 -8.76 19.82 14.26
CA GLY A 152 -8.42 20.94 15.15
C GLY A 152 -8.29 20.56 16.63
N THR A 153 -8.66 19.33 17.02
CA THR A 153 -8.51 18.79 18.37
C THR A 153 -7.25 17.95 18.53
N GLY A 154 -6.52 17.71 17.43
CA GLY A 154 -5.30 16.91 17.41
C GLY A 154 -5.51 15.43 17.09
N SER A 155 -6.76 15.01 16.86
CA SER A 155 -7.07 13.63 16.48
C SER A 155 -6.76 13.40 15.00
N VAL A 156 -6.20 12.24 14.68
CA VAL A 156 -5.87 11.86 13.30
C VAL A 156 -6.92 10.88 12.80
N SER A 157 -7.48 11.15 11.63
CA SER A 157 -8.44 10.30 10.93
C SER A 157 -7.87 9.77 9.62
N TYR A 158 -8.26 8.56 9.25
CA TYR A 158 -7.93 7.95 7.97
C TYR A 158 -9.05 8.17 6.95
N ALA A 159 -8.72 8.79 5.81
CA ALA A 159 -9.65 9.11 4.73
C ALA A 159 -9.47 8.23 3.46
N GLY A 160 -8.50 7.32 3.49
CA GLY A 160 -8.24 6.36 2.42
C GLY A 160 -9.26 5.22 2.35
N ASP A 161 -8.85 4.10 1.75
CA ASP A 161 -9.58 2.83 1.79
C ASP A 161 -8.60 1.66 2.00
N GLN A 162 -9.15 0.49 2.33
CA GLN A 162 -8.38 -0.74 2.58
C GLN A 162 -8.00 -1.50 1.30
N GLY A 163 -8.09 -0.84 0.13
CA GLY A 163 -7.84 -1.46 -1.16
C GLY A 163 -6.36 -1.72 -1.41
N VAL A 164 -6.00 -2.95 -1.77
CA VAL A 164 -4.65 -3.33 -2.16
C VAL A 164 -4.53 -3.31 -3.68
N LEU A 165 -3.63 -2.46 -4.19
CA LEU A 165 -3.34 -2.38 -5.62
C LEU A 165 -2.54 -3.61 -6.05
N ASN A 166 -3.00 -4.26 -7.12
CA ASN A 166 -2.41 -5.49 -7.64
C ASN A 166 -1.89 -5.27 -9.06
N VAL A 167 -0.63 -5.58 -9.27
CA VAL A 167 0.06 -5.43 -10.56
C VAL A 167 0.32 -6.80 -11.16
N ASN A 168 0.01 -6.96 -12.44
CA ASN A 168 0.27 -8.20 -13.16
C ASN A 168 1.72 -8.18 -13.66
N VAL A 169 2.53 -9.11 -13.16
CA VAL A 169 3.93 -9.33 -13.59
C VAL A 169 4.05 -10.54 -14.53
N ASN A 170 2.97 -11.31 -14.68
CA ASN A 170 2.80 -12.35 -15.68
C ASN A 170 1.30 -12.54 -15.95
N THR A 171 0.97 -13.33 -16.98
CA THR A 171 -0.37 -13.83 -17.29
C THR A 171 -1.10 -14.49 -16.12
N SER A 172 -0.38 -15.08 -15.16
CA SER A 172 -0.96 -15.81 -14.02
C SER A 172 -0.51 -15.28 -12.65
N VAL A 173 0.42 -14.33 -12.60
CA VAL A 173 1.02 -13.86 -11.34
C VAL A 173 0.67 -12.40 -11.14
N ARG A 174 0.09 -12.12 -9.97
CA ARG A 174 -0.22 -10.78 -9.49
C ARG A 174 0.61 -10.53 -8.24
N VAL A 175 1.14 -9.32 -8.14
CA VAL A 175 1.92 -8.86 -6.99
C VAL A 175 1.22 -7.65 -6.41
N GLU A 176 1.11 -7.61 -5.10
CA GLU A 176 0.59 -6.45 -4.37
C GLU A 176 1.63 -5.33 -4.45
N SER A 177 1.22 -4.15 -4.91
CA SER A 177 2.10 -2.99 -5.11
C SER A 177 1.97 -1.97 -3.98
N GLY A 178 1.65 -2.42 -2.77
CA GLY A 178 1.68 -1.61 -1.55
C GLY A 178 0.55 -1.91 -0.57
N ASN A 179 0.65 -1.37 0.63
CA ASN A 179 -0.30 -1.60 1.72
C ASN A 179 -1.21 -0.38 1.98
N SER A 180 -2.38 -0.64 2.57
CA SER A 180 -3.27 0.45 2.98
C SER A 180 -2.76 1.11 4.26
N GLY A 181 -2.92 2.43 4.38
CA GLY A 181 -2.53 3.15 5.60
C GLY A 181 -3.35 2.74 6.82
N ASP A 182 -4.56 2.23 6.62
CA ASP A 182 -5.34 1.63 7.70
C ASP A 182 -4.64 0.38 8.23
N GLU A 183 -4.27 -0.57 7.37
CA GLU A 183 -3.55 -1.80 7.75
C GLU A 183 -2.22 -1.50 8.47
N VAL A 184 -1.46 -0.53 7.96
CA VAL A 184 -0.11 -0.24 8.47
C VAL A 184 -0.13 0.56 9.77
N PHE A 185 -1.05 1.53 9.91
CA PHE A 185 -0.99 2.53 10.98
C PHE A 185 -2.17 2.50 11.96
N PHE A 186 -3.35 2.00 11.57
CA PHE A 186 -4.55 1.99 12.42
C PHE A 186 -4.97 0.58 12.85
N ASP A 187 -4.78 -0.43 12.00
CA ASP A 187 -4.93 -1.86 12.33
C ASP A 187 -3.66 -2.43 13.00
N ILE A 188 -3.01 -1.59 13.82
CA ILE A 188 -2.14 -2.14 14.85
C ILE A 188 -3.06 -2.94 15.73
N LYS A 189 -2.98 -4.28 15.67
CA LYS A 189 -3.62 -5.19 16.62
C LYS A 189 -3.36 -4.65 18.02
N THR A 190 -4.35 -3.92 18.54
CA THR A 190 -4.15 -3.06 19.69
C THR A 190 -4.21 -3.98 20.88
N GLY A 191 -3.08 -4.10 21.55
CA GLY A 191 -2.87 -5.02 22.65
C GLY A 191 -1.82 -6.07 22.32
N ASN A 192 -1.12 -6.49 23.36
CA ASN A 192 -0.43 -7.78 23.44
C ASN A 192 -1.38 -9.00 23.27
N GLY A 193 -2.54 -8.84 22.65
CA GLY A 193 -3.64 -9.80 22.66
C GLY A 193 -4.52 -9.77 23.91
N SER A 194 -4.44 -8.75 24.79
CA SER A 194 -5.17 -8.74 26.06
C SER A 194 -6.25 -7.66 26.18
N PHE A 195 -5.97 -6.33 26.16
CA PHE A 195 -7.03 -5.31 26.39
C PHE A 195 -6.70 -3.92 25.83
N VAL A 196 -7.75 -3.15 25.47
CA VAL A 196 -7.70 -1.70 25.22
C VAL A 196 -8.30 -1.00 26.42
N THR A 197 -7.52 -0.14 27.08
CA THR A 197 -7.99 0.66 28.22
C THR A 197 -7.93 2.13 27.88
N THR A 198 -9.05 2.84 27.98
CA THR A 198 -9.14 4.28 27.76
C THR A 198 -9.86 4.95 28.91
N GLY A 199 -9.41 6.15 29.28
CA GLY A 199 -10.14 7.02 30.19
C GLY A 199 -11.28 7.71 29.45
N ASN A 200 -12.46 7.79 30.05
CA ASN A 200 -13.56 8.59 29.50
C ASN A 200 -13.16 10.08 29.45
N SER A 201 -13.48 10.77 28.35
CA SER A 201 -13.18 12.20 28.17
C SER A 201 -13.82 13.12 29.22
N ALA A 202 -14.86 12.65 29.93
CA ALA A 202 -15.47 13.35 31.06
C ALA A 202 -14.79 13.06 32.42
N ASN A 203 -13.72 12.26 32.45
CA ASN A 203 -13.02 11.95 33.68
C ASN A 203 -12.26 13.18 34.22
N LEU A 204 -12.63 13.62 35.42
CA LEU A 204 -12.00 14.75 36.12
C LEU A 204 -10.92 14.31 37.12
N GLY A 205 -10.70 13.00 37.27
CA GLY A 205 -9.71 12.43 38.19
C GLY A 205 -8.30 12.34 37.61
N THR A 206 -7.31 12.17 38.48
CA THR A 206 -5.88 12.04 38.11
C THR A 206 -5.37 10.59 38.12
N GLY A 207 -6.27 9.61 38.22
CA GLY A 207 -5.92 8.19 38.21
C GLY A 207 -5.37 7.76 36.85
N VAL A 208 -4.31 6.95 36.86
CA VAL A 208 -3.73 6.35 35.66
C VAL A 208 -4.09 4.86 35.61
N ILE A 209 -4.38 4.35 34.42
CA ILE A 209 -4.62 2.92 34.21
C ILE A 209 -3.26 2.29 33.92
N GLY A 210 -2.88 1.30 34.73
CA GLY A 210 -1.67 0.49 34.51
C GLY A 210 -1.91 -0.63 33.48
N ASP A 211 -0.89 -1.47 33.28
CA ASP A 211 -0.99 -2.58 32.33
C ASP A 211 -2.10 -3.58 32.73
N ALA A 212 -2.97 -3.89 31.77
CA ALA A 212 -3.99 -4.92 31.94
C ALA A 212 -3.39 -6.31 31.66
N VAL A 213 -3.43 -7.19 32.66
CA VAL A 213 -2.93 -8.57 32.57
C VAL A 213 -4.11 -9.54 32.63
N LEU A 214 -4.17 -10.48 31.68
CA LEU A 214 -5.04 -11.64 31.75
C LEU A 214 -4.37 -12.71 32.60
N GLU A 215 -4.82 -12.89 33.84
CA GLU A 215 -4.25 -13.91 34.75
C GLU A 215 -4.65 -15.34 34.33
N ASP A 216 -5.87 -15.56 33.83
CA ASP A 216 -6.35 -16.87 33.36
C ASP A 216 -7.09 -16.75 32.01
N PRO A 217 -6.50 -17.25 30.91
CA PRO A 217 -7.12 -17.23 29.59
C PRO A 217 -8.40 -18.05 29.44
N THR A 218 -8.63 -19.05 30.30
CA THR A 218 -9.80 -19.93 30.21
C THR A 218 -11.08 -19.30 30.77
N LEU A 219 -10.93 -18.23 31.56
CA LEU A 219 -12.01 -17.44 32.14
C LEU A 219 -12.25 -16.14 31.37
N TYR A 220 -11.55 -15.93 30.24
CA TYR A 220 -11.70 -14.72 29.45
C TYR A 220 -13.11 -14.60 28.88
N VAL A 221 -13.77 -13.51 29.22
CA VAL A 221 -15.02 -13.09 28.59
C VAL A 221 -14.73 -11.80 27.83
N GLY A 222 -14.83 -11.87 26.51
CA GLY A 222 -14.70 -10.72 25.62
C GLY A 222 -15.89 -9.77 25.82
N ASP A 223 -15.69 -8.74 26.61
CA ASP A 223 -16.67 -7.69 26.86
C ASP A 223 -15.96 -6.33 27.03
N GLN A 224 -16.72 -5.25 26.91
CA GLN A 224 -16.26 -3.91 27.25
C GLN A 224 -16.53 -3.67 28.73
N TYR A 225 -15.46 -3.57 29.53
CA TYR A 225 -15.56 -3.30 30.96
C TYR A 225 -15.32 -1.80 31.24
N THR A 226 -16.23 -1.21 32.01
CA THR A 226 -16.14 0.17 32.51
C THR A 226 -15.89 0.13 34.01
N ILE A 227 -14.92 0.91 34.48
CA ILE A 227 -14.61 1.09 35.90
C ILE A 227 -15.07 2.48 36.32
N ASP A 228 -16.08 2.53 37.18
CA ASP A 228 -16.62 3.77 37.73
C ASP A 228 -16.17 3.97 39.17
N PHE A 229 -15.54 5.11 39.44
CA PHE A 229 -15.17 5.52 40.79
C PHE A 229 -16.23 6.45 41.36
N SER A 230 -16.71 6.16 42.57
CA SER A 230 -17.69 7.01 43.26
C SER A 230 -17.35 7.17 44.74
N ALA A 231 -17.87 8.22 45.38
CA ALA A 231 -17.76 8.42 46.81
C ALA A 231 -19.06 8.00 47.50
N THR A 232 -18.97 7.21 48.56
CA THR A 232 -20.11 6.88 49.42
C THR A 232 -20.51 8.12 50.22
N GLY A 233 -21.77 8.22 50.70
CA GLY A 233 -22.24 9.33 51.54
C GLY A 233 -21.45 9.60 52.84
N SER A 234 -20.50 8.71 53.19
CA SER A 234 -19.53 8.85 54.28
C SER A 234 -18.14 9.36 53.84
N GLY A 235 -17.93 9.71 52.56
CA GLY A 235 -16.66 10.18 51.99
C GLY A 235 -15.66 9.08 51.59
N ALA A 236 -16.01 7.81 51.76
CA ALA A 236 -15.16 6.69 51.34
C ALA A 236 -15.25 6.46 49.81
N LEU A 237 -14.10 6.31 49.15
CA LEU A 237 -14.04 5.97 47.72
C LEU A 237 -14.40 4.50 47.51
N GLN A 238 -15.25 4.24 46.51
CA GLN A 238 -15.62 2.92 46.05
C GLN A 238 -15.44 2.85 44.53
N TYR A 239 -15.26 1.66 43.99
CA TYR A 239 -15.26 1.42 42.55
C TYR A 239 -16.23 0.31 42.18
N GLN A 240 -16.80 0.43 40.98
CA GLN A 240 -17.68 -0.56 40.39
C GLN A 240 -17.18 -0.91 38.99
N ILE A 241 -17.07 -2.20 38.70
CA ILE A 241 -16.74 -2.70 37.36
C ILE A 241 -18.02 -3.23 36.72
N THR A 242 -18.37 -2.69 35.56
CA THR A 242 -19.55 -3.08 34.78
C THR A 242 -19.13 -3.52 33.39
N GLY A 243 -19.49 -4.74 32.98
CA GLY A 243 -19.38 -5.19 31.59
C GLY A 243 -20.60 -4.76 30.78
N ALA A 244 -20.40 -4.34 29.54
CA ALA A 244 -21.46 -3.88 28.64
C ALA A 244 -22.50 -4.98 28.36
N ASN A 245 -22.08 -6.24 28.29
CA ASN A 245 -22.94 -7.39 28.04
C ASN A 245 -23.15 -8.26 29.30
N THR A 246 -22.17 -8.33 30.20
CA THR A 246 -22.25 -9.17 31.41
C THR A 246 -22.88 -8.49 32.61
N GLY A 247 -23.07 -7.16 32.58
CA GLY A 247 -23.56 -6.40 33.73
C GLY A 247 -22.50 -6.22 34.82
N PRO A 248 -22.89 -5.93 36.08
CA PRO A 248 -21.94 -5.65 37.16
C PRO A 248 -21.13 -6.89 37.53
N VAL A 249 -19.81 -6.82 37.36
CA VAL A 249 -18.88 -7.95 37.56
C VAL A 249 -18.23 -7.91 38.93
N TYR A 250 -17.97 -6.72 39.48
CA TYR A 250 -17.34 -6.56 40.78
C TYR A 250 -17.71 -5.24 41.46
N THR A 251 -17.89 -5.28 42.78
CA THR A 251 -18.08 -4.09 43.63
C THR A 251 -17.26 -4.30 44.90
N ALA A 252 -16.26 -3.45 45.15
CA ALA A 252 -15.50 -3.50 46.38
C ALA A 252 -15.17 -2.10 46.92
N PRO A 253 -15.04 -1.95 48.25
CA PRO A 253 -14.44 -0.76 48.82
C PRO A 253 -12.96 -0.69 48.40
N LEU A 254 -12.49 0.50 48.00
CA LEU A 254 -11.06 0.72 47.78
C LEU A 254 -10.33 0.51 49.11
N PRO A 255 -9.24 -0.28 49.16
CA PRO A 255 -8.34 -0.25 50.30
C PRO A 255 -7.81 1.19 50.44
N LEU A 256 -8.00 1.79 51.61
CA LEU A 256 -7.27 2.98 52.00
C LEU A 256 -5.78 2.60 52.02
N PHE A 257 -5.03 3.10 51.05
CA PHE A 257 -3.59 3.27 51.21
C PHE A 257 -3.33 4.52 52.06
#